data_AF-A0A151RUN1-F1
#
_entry.id   AF-A0A151RUN1-F1
#
_cell.length_a   1.000
_cell.length_b   1.000
_cell.length_c   1.000
_cell.angle_alpha   90.00
_cell.angle_beta   90.00
_cell.angle_gamma   90.00
#
_symmetry.space_group_name_H-M   'P 1'
#
loop_
_entity.id
_entity.type
_entity.pdbx_description
1 polymer ?
#
loop_
_entity_poly.entity_id
_entity_poly.type
_entity_poly.pdbx_seq_one_letter_code
_entity_poly.pdbx_strand_id
1 'polypeptide(L)'
;MVPKLRAEEHYLNTHAPVSCSLCSETMERDILDIHRGENCIRRMVTCEFCEFPLPAIDLAEHQEVCGNRTELCHLCNKYVRLRERYNHEDSCNRIQDNSAGSSRYVRPAERDDGAQRRPRPRPRPQNDLSKRRLLFTIAITGIAVMLGSIFFQRKTDPSSVQ
;
A
#
# COMPACT_ATOMS: atom_id res chain seq x y z
N MET A 1 -5.52 42.41 -21.98
CA MET A 1 -5.45 42.72 -23.43
C MET A 1 -4.10 42.23 -23.93
N VAL A 2 -4.08 41.29 -24.87
CA VAL A 2 -2.83 40.70 -25.40
C VAL A 2 -2.53 41.34 -26.77
N PRO A 3 -1.32 41.86 -27.02
CA PRO A 3 -0.93 42.38 -28.33
C PRO A 3 -1.06 41.31 -29.42
N LYS A 4 -1.72 41.62 -30.55
CA LYS A 4 -1.98 40.66 -31.65
C LYS A 4 -0.73 39.94 -32.16
N LEU A 5 0.42 40.63 -32.16
CA LEU A 5 1.69 40.08 -32.63
C LEU A 5 2.21 38.89 -31.78
N ARG A 6 1.75 38.76 -30.53
CA ARG A 6 2.13 37.70 -29.58
C ARG A 6 0.95 36.88 -29.09
N ALA A 7 -0.21 37.00 -29.75
CA ALA A 7 -1.41 36.27 -29.36
C ALA A 7 -1.20 34.75 -29.45
N GLU A 8 -0.49 34.29 -30.48
CA GLU A 8 -0.19 32.88 -30.68
C GLU A 8 0.72 32.31 -29.59
N GLU A 9 1.82 33.00 -29.28
CA GLU A 9 2.73 32.62 -28.19
C GLU A 9 2.01 32.61 -26.85
N HIS A 10 1.16 33.60 -26.57
CA HIS A 10 0.33 33.62 -25.37
C HIS A 10 -0.62 32.43 -25.30
N TYR A 11 -1.30 32.09 -26.41
CA TYR A 11 -2.18 30.95 -26.47
C TYR A 11 -1.42 29.65 -26.18
N LEU A 12 -0.30 29.40 -26.87
CA LEU A 12 0.53 28.21 -26.67
C LEU A 12 1.06 28.07 -25.24
N ASN A 13 1.38 29.18 -24.58
CA ASN A 13 1.93 29.15 -23.24
C ASN A 13 0.87 29.11 -22.13
N THR A 14 -0.36 29.59 -22.39
CA THR A 14 -1.37 29.84 -21.35
C THR A 14 -2.61 28.98 -21.51
N HIS A 15 -3.06 28.75 -22.74
CA HIS A 15 -4.35 28.13 -23.04
C HIS A 15 -4.24 26.82 -23.81
N ALA A 16 -3.11 26.56 -24.47
CA ALA A 16 -2.95 25.34 -25.22
C ALA A 16 -3.07 24.11 -24.30
N PRO A 17 -3.85 23.10 -24.72
CA PRO A 17 -3.96 21.84 -24.00
C PRO A 17 -2.60 21.18 -23.81
N VAL A 18 -2.45 20.51 -22.68
CA VAL A 18 -1.25 19.79 -22.27
C VAL A 18 -1.56 18.32 -22.09
N SER A 19 -0.59 17.45 -22.38
CA SER A 19 -0.76 16.01 -22.20
C SER A 19 -0.29 15.54 -20.83
N CYS A 20 -1.02 14.57 -20.28
CA CYS A 20 -0.61 13.88 -19.07
C CYS A 20 0.56 12.94 -19.37
N SER A 21 1.63 13.01 -18.58
CA SER A 21 2.82 12.16 -18.75
C SER A 21 2.59 10.68 -18.43
N LEU A 22 1.51 10.34 -17.72
CA LEU A 22 1.23 8.97 -17.29
C LEU A 22 0.29 8.22 -18.24
N CYS A 23 -0.76 8.89 -18.76
CA CYS A 23 -1.76 8.28 -19.64
C CYS A 23 -1.78 8.86 -21.06
N SER A 24 -1.00 9.90 -21.35
CA SER A 24 -0.94 10.60 -22.64
C SER A 24 -2.25 11.28 -23.07
N GLU A 25 -3.24 11.38 -22.19
CA GLU A 25 -4.48 12.10 -22.44
C GLU A 25 -4.23 13.61 -22.46
N THR A 26 -4.88 14.33 -23.38
CA THR A 26 -4.72 15.77 -23.56
C THR A 26 -5.85 16.51 -22.88
N MET A 27 -5.52 17.54 -22.09
CA MET A 27 -6.47 18.25 -21.24
C MET A 27 -6.03 19.71 -21.03
N GLU A 28 -6.91 20.55 -20.47
CA GLU A 28 -6.55 21.93 -20.12
C GLU A 28 -5.51 21.95 -18.99
N ARG A 29 -4.71 23.03 -18.94
CA ARG A 29 -3.57 23.12 -18.02
C ARG A 29 -3.99 23.21 -16.56
N ASP A 30 -5.11 23.87 -16.29
CA ASP A 30 -5.69 24.04 -14.96
C ASP A 30 -6.23 22.73 -14.35
N ILE A 31 -6.72 21.81 -15.19
CA ILE A 31 -7.21 20.49 -14.74
C ILE A 31 -6.14 19.40 -14.66
N LEU A 32 -4.93 19.64 -15.20
CA LEU A 32 -3.86 18.66 -15.25
C LEU A 32 -3.44 18.16 -13.86
N ASP A 33 -3.38 19.05 -12.86
CA ASP A 33 -2.97 18.69 -11.50
C ASP A 33 -4.02 17.82 -10.81
N ILE A 34 -5.31 18.18 -10.98
CA ILE A 34 -6.43 17.37 -10.47
C ILE A 34 -6.46 16.01 -11.17
N HIS A 35 -6.25 15.98 -12.49
CA HIS A 35 -6.17 14.73 -13.23
C HIS A 35 -5.06 13.83 -12.68
N ARG A 36 -3.83 14.34 -12.49
CA ARG A 36 -2.71 13.55 -11.97
C ARG A 36 -2.98 12.99 -10.58
N GLY A 37 -3.64 13.75 -9.71
CA GLY A 37 -3.95 13.34 -8.34
C GLY A 37 -5.09 12.34 -8.22
N GLU A 38 -6.17 12.54 -8.98
CA GLU A 38 -7.45 11.88 -8.71
C GLU A 38 -7.98 11.06 -9.89
N ASN A 39 -7.92 11.60 -11.11
CA ASN A 39 -8.61 11.02 -12.27
C ASN A 39 -7.73 10.12 -13.14
N CYS A 40 -6.40 10.25 -13.07
CA CYS A 40 -5.50 9.53 -13.95
C CYS A 40 -5.55 8.02 -13.66
N ILE A 41 -5.95 7.22 -14.64
CA ILE A 41 -6.04 5.76 -14.53
C ILE A 41 -4.68 5.09 -14.27
N ARG A 42 -3.58 5.78 -14.60
CA ARG A 42 -2.20 5.31 -14.41
C ARG A 42 -1.57 5.86 -13.12
N ARG A 43 -2.29 6.64 -12.31
CA ARG A 43 -1.79 7.11 -11.01
C ARG A 43 -1.52 5.92 -10.09
N MET A 44 -0.50 6.04 -9.26
CA MET A 44 -0.15 5.01 -8.27
C MET A 44 -1.03 5.16 -7.04
N VAL A 45 -1.71 4.08 -6.66
CA VAL A 45 -2.60 3.99 -5.50
C VAL A 45 -2.25 2.74 -4.72
N THR A 46 -2.32 2.81 -3.40
CA THR A 46 -2.04 1.67 -2.52
C THR A 46 -3.29 0.85 -2.27
N CYS A 47 -3.18 -0.48 -2.33
CA CYS A 47 -4.24 -1.39 -1.89
C CYS A 47 -4.53 -1.24 -0.39
N GLU A 48 -5.81 -1.08 -0.02
CA GLU A 48 -6.24 -0.93 1.37
C GLU A 48 -6.01 -2.18 2.24
N PHE A 49 -5.86 -3.35 1.62
CA PHE A 49 -5.70 -4.63 2.34
C PHE A 49 -4.24 -5.02 2.54
N CYS A 50 -3.37 -4.76 1.56
CA CYS A 50 -1.96 -5.21 1.60
C CYS A 50 -0.93 -4.07 1.46
N GLU A 51 -1.38 -2.82 1.39
CA GLU A 51 -0.54 -1.61 1.26
C GLU A 51 0.36 -1.61 0.01
N PHE A 52 0.12 -2.51 -0.95
CA PHE A 52 0.93 -2.62 -2.16
C PHE A 52 0.57 -1.51 -3.17
N PRO A 53 1.55 -0.74 -3.68
CA PRO A 53 1.30 0.32 -4.65
C PRO A 53 1.10 -0.25 -6.07
N LEU A 54 0.00 0.13 -6.70
CA LEU A 54 -0.41 -0.31 -8.04
C LEU A 54 -1.00 0.86 -8.85
N PRO A 55 -1.01 0.77 -10.19
CA PRO A 55 -1.79 1.67 -11.02
C PRO A 55 -3.29 1.59 -10.67
N ALA A 56 -4.01 2.73 -10.71
CA ALA A 56 -5.44 2.78 -10.40
C ALA A 56 -6.29 1.84 -11.28
N ILE A 57 -5.89 1.63 -12.54
CA ILE A 57 -6.53 0.68 -13.46
C ILE A 57 -6.54 -0.77 -12.95
N ASP A 58 -5.48 -1.19 -12.26
CA ASP A 58 -5.32 -2.58 -11.79
C ASP A 58 -5.84 -2.77 -10.35
N LEU A 59 -6.12 -1.66 -9.64
CA LEU A 59 -6.44 -1.67 -8.22
C LEU A 59 -7.71 -2.45 -7.91
N ALA A 60 -8.77 -2.28 -8.70
CA ALA A 60 -10.06 -2.92 -8.45
C ALA A 60 -9.96 -4.45 -8.57
N GLU A 61 -9.37 -4.95 -9.66
CA GLU A 61 -9.15 -6.39 -9.86
C GLU A 61 -8.26 -6.96 -8.73
N HIS A 62 -7.20 -6.23 -8.37
CA HIS A 62 -6.35 -6.62 -7.25
C HIS A 62 -7.12 -6.66 -5.92
N GLN A 63 -7.97 -5.69 -5.61
CA GLN A 63 -8.74 -5.63 -4.37
C GLN A 63 -9.78 -6.76 -4.25
N GLU A 64 -10.35 -7.21 -5.36
CA GLU A 64 -11.26 -8.36 -5.37
C GLU A 64 -10.54 -9.65 -4.97
N VAL A 65 -9.33 -9.88 -5.49
CA VAL A 65 -8.53 -11.06 -5.10
C VAL A 65 -7.91 -10.88 -3.72
N CYS A 66 -7.31 -9.72 -3.45
CA CYS A 66 -6.59 -9.44 -2.23
C CYS A 66 -7.53 -9.40 -1.01
N GLY A 67 -8.72 -8.80 -1.12
CA GLY A 67 -9.69 -8.72 -0.04
C GLY A 67 -10.25 -10.08 0.40
N ASN A 68 -10.29 -11.04 -0.52
CA ASN A 68 -10.73 -12.42 -0.26
C ASN A 68 -9.65 -13.29 0.42
N ARG A 69 -8.39 -12.83 0.46
CA ARG A 69 -7.34 -13.53 1.22
C ARG A 69 -7.70 -13.52 2.70
N THR A 70 -7.43 -14.65 3.36
CA THR A 70 -7.66 -14.81 4.80
C THR A 70 -6.36 -14.78 5.58
N GLU A 71 -6.41 -14.19 6.77
CA GLU A 71 -5.34 -14.21 7.75
C GLU A 71 -5.85 -14.81 9.06
N LEU A 72 -4.93 -15.43 9.81
CA LEU A 72 -5.27 -16.04 11.09
C LEU A 72 -5.34 -14.95 12.16
N CYS A 73 -6.50 -14.77 12.79
CA CYS A 73 -6.62 -13.95 13.97
C CYS A 73 -5.97 -14.66 15.18
N HIS A 74 -4.99 -14.02 15.81
CA HIS A 74 -4.27 -14.57 16.96
C HIS A 74 -5.06 -14.52 18.28
N LEU A 75 -6.17 -13.78 18.32
CA LEU A 75 -7.00 -13.65 19.53
C LEU A 75 -8.06 -14.74 19.63
N CYS A 76 -8.63 -15.18 18.50
CA CYS A 76 -9.69 -16.18 18.47
C CYS A 76 -9.37 -17.40 17.60
N ASN A 77 -8.17 -17.47 17.00
CA ASN A 77 -7.69 -18.55 16.12
C ASN A 77 -8.61 -18.85 14.92
N LYS A 78 -9.39 -17.87 14.45
CA LYS A 78 -10.22 -17.99 13.24
C LYS A 78 -9.52 -17.36 12.06
N TYR A 79 -9.71 -17.94 10.88
CA TYR A 79 -9.33 -17.31 9.62
C TYR A 79 -10.36 -16.25 9.26
N VAL A 80 -9.89 -15.03 9.05
CA VAL A 80 -10.71 -13.85 8.78
C VAL A 80 -10.25 -13.26 7.45
N ARG A 81 -11.20 -12.89 6.58
CA ARG A 81 -10.87 -12.23 5.30
C ARG A 81 -10.35 -10.83 5.56
N LEU A 82 -9.40 -10.38 4.75
CA LEU A 82 -8.82 -9.04 4.88
C LEU A 82 -9.89 -7.94 4.80
N ARG A 83 -10.90 -8.09 3.92
CA ARG A 83 -12.03 -7.15 3.83
C ARG A 83 -12.89 -7.09 5.09
N GLU A 84 -12.94 -8.17 5.87
CA GLU A 84 -13.76 -8.30 7.07
C GLU A 84 -12.96 -8.02 8.35
N ARG A 85 -11.66 -7.70 8.24
CA ARG A 85 -10.75 -7.59 9.38
C ARG A 85 -11.18 -6.52 10.39
N TYR A 86 -11.57 -5.33 9.93
CA TYR A 86 -12.01 -4.25 10.82
C TYR A 86 -13.26 -4.65 11.62
N ASN A 87 -14.27 -5.23 10.94
CA ASN A 87 -15.48 -5.72 11.61
C ASN A 87 -15.18 -6.86 12.60
N HIS A 88 -14.19 -7.70 12.27
CA HIS A 88 -13.76 -8.76 13.15
C HIS A 88 -13.05 -8.22 14.40
N GLU A 89 -12.18 -7.22 14.27
CA GLU A 89 -11.45 -6.61 15.40
C GLU A 89 -12.43 -6.10 16.46
N ASP A 90 -13.51 -5.43 16.05
CA ASP A 90 -14.54 -4.90 16.94
C ASP A 90 -15.35 -5.99 17.67
N SER A 91 -15.57 -7.13 17.01
CA SER A 91 -16.37 -8.25 17.53
C SER A 91 -15.51 -9.43 17.97
N CYS A 92 -14.19 -9.23 18.10
CA CYS A 92 -13.25 -10.30 18.35
C CYS A 92 -13.39 -10.80 19.79
N ASN A 93 -14.13 -11.88 19.96
CA ASN A 93 -14.20 -12.56 21.25
C ASN A 93 -12.88 -13.28 21.50
N ARG A 94 -12.03 -12.66 22.32
CA ARG A 94 -10.80 -13.24 22.87
C ARG A 94 -11.17 -14.55 23.60
N ILE A 95 -10.99 -15.66 22.91
CA ILE A 95 -11.10 -17.03 23.42
C ILE A 95 -12.38 -17.29 24.25
N GLN A 96 -13.48 -17.64 23.57
CA GLN A 96 -14.26 -18.78 24.06
C GLN A 96 -13.75 -20.02 23.31
N ASP A 97 -12.72 -20.63 23.88
CA ASP A 97 -12.34 -22.00 23.56
C ASP A 97 -13.52 -22.93 23.86
N ASN A 98 -13.63 -24.01 23.09
CA ASN A 98 -14.64 -25.08 23.17
C ASN A 98 -15.93 -24.83 22.39
N SER A 99 -15.80 -24.44 21.14
CA SER A 99 -16.69 -24.99 20.13
C SER A 99 -15.85 -25.34 18.93
N ALA A 100 -15.40 -26.61 18.91
CA ALA A 100 -15.26 -27.35 17.69
C ALA A 100 -16.55 -27.15 16.89
N GLY A 101 -16.55 -26.12 16.04
CA GLY A 101 -17.63 -25.86 15.12
C GLY A 101 -17.71 -27.08 14.24
N SER A 102 -18.71 -27.91 14.55
CA SER A 102 -19.35 -28.91 13.72
C SER A 102 -19.33 -28.49 12.25
N SER A 103 -18.22 -28.75 11.58
CA SER A 103 -18.13 -28.72 10.13
C SER A 103 -18.68 -30.06 9.64
N ARG A 104 -20.00 -30.23 9.76
CA ARG A 104 -20.74 -31.07 8.84
C ARG A 104 -20.74 -30.37 7.48
N TYR A 105 -19.58 -30.37 6.82
CA TYR A 105 -19.57 -30.41 5.36
C TYR A 105 -19.97 -31.83 5.01
N VAL A 106 -21.27 -32.05 4.82
CA VAL A 106 -21.75 -33.18 4.04
C VAL A 106 -21.15 -32.99 2.65
N ARG A 107 -20.04 -33.68 2.38
CA ARG A 107 -19.58 -33.89 1.00
C ARG A 107 -20.52 -34.92 0.38
N PRO A 108 -21.11 -34.66 -0.79
CA PRO A 108 -21.62 -35.73 -1.63
C PRO A 108 -20.47 -36.69 -1.94
N ALA A 109 -20.75 -37.99 -1.82
CA ALA A 109 -19.80 -39.04 -2.10
C ALA A 109 -19.41 -39.00 -3.59
N GLU A 110 -18.15 -38.74 -3.88
CA GLU A 110 -17.56 -39.05 -5.18
C GLU A 110 -16.34 -39.94 -4.98
N ARG A 111 -16.24 -40.90 -5.89
CA ARG A 111 -15.51 -42.16 -5.86
C ARG A 111 -13.99 -41.99 -5.70
N ASP A 112 -13.45 -42.94 -4.94
CA ASP A 112 -12.16 -43.63 -5.09
C ASP A 112 -11.34 -43.26 -6.33
N ASP A 113 -10.14 -42.68 -6.13
CA ASP A 113 -8.90 -43.15 -6.75
C ASP A 113 -7.65 -42.47 -6.15
N GLY A 114 -6.57 -43.23 -5.99
CA GLY A 114 -5.20 -42.75 -6.23
C GLY A 114 -4.45 -41.95 -5.15
N ALA A 115 -3.52 -42.63 -4.48
CA ALA A 115 -2.47 -42.12 -3.59
C ALA A 115 -1.67 -40.87 -4.08
N GLN A 116 -1.43 -39.92 -3.16
CA GLN A 116 -0.08 -39.36 -2.84
C GLN A 116 -0.14 -38.31 -1.71
N ARG A 117 0.51 -38.61 -0.58
CA ARG A 117 0.73 -37.68 0.53
C ARG A 117 1.65 -36.54 0.07
N ARG A 118 1.14 -35.32 -0.07
CA ARG A 118 1.98 -34.10 -0.17
C ARG A 118 2.11 -33.43 1.22
N PRO A 119 3.30 -32.99 1.64
CA PRO A 119 3.49 -32.39 2.95
C PRO A 119 2.83 -31.00 3.04
N ARG A 120 2.28 -30.69 4.23
CA ARG A 120 1.71 -29.39 4.60
C ARG A 120 2.72 -28.27 4.32
N PRO A 121 2.32 -27.13 3.71
CA PRO A 121 3.20 -25.97 3.63
C PRO A 121 3.44 -25.41 5.04
N ARG A 122 4.72 -25.23 5.39
CA ARG A 122 5.16 -24.64 6.66
C ARG A 122 4.59 -23.21 6.80
N PRO A 123 4.18 -22.77 8.00
CA PRO A 123 3.87 -21.36 8.25
C PRO A 123 5.11 -20.51 7.97
N ARG A 124 5.00 -19.51 7.10
CA ARG A 124 6.04 -18.48 6.95
C ARG A 124 6.10 -17.68 8.26
N PRO A 125 7.29 -17.47 8.86
CA PRO A 125 7.38 -16.72 10.10
C PRO A 125 6.99 -15.26 9.86
N GLN A 126 5.98 -14.79 10.59
CA GLN A 126 5.47 -13.41 10.65
C GLN A 126 6.51 -12.38 11.15
N ASN A 127 7.71 -12.86 11.51
CA ASN A 127 8.79 -12.05 12.06
C ASN A 127 9.50 -11.18 11.00
N ASP A 128 9.17 -11.28 9.71
CA ASP A 128 9.79 -10.45 8.65
C ASP A 128 9.20 -9.02 8.62
N LEU A 129 7.89 -8.85 8.84
CA LEU A 129 7.24 -7.53 8.84
C LEU A 129 7.63 -6.68 10.07
N SER A 130 7.71 -7.31 11.24
CA SER A 130 8.17 -6.66 12.48
C SER A 130 9.65 -6.32 12.41
N LYS A 131 10.49 -7.20 11.86
CA LYS A 131 11.90 -6.89 11.60
C LYS A 131 12.07 -5.76 10.59
N ARG A 132 11.30 -5.72 9.51
CA ARG A 132 11.35 -4.61 8.53
C ARG A 132 10.96 -3.29 9.17
N ARG A 133 9.85 -3.21 9.91
CA ARG A 133 9.47 -1.98 10.65
C ARG A 133 10.50 -1.58 11.71
N LEU A 134 11.11 -2.54 12.41
CA LEU A 134 12.18 -2.27 13.38
C LEU A 134 13.47 -1.77 12.69
N LEU A 135 13.85 -2.36 11.55
CA LEU A 135 15.01 -1.93 10.78
C LEU A 135 14.81 -0.53 10.18
N PHE A 136 13.61 -0.22 9.67
CA PHE A 136 13.29 1.12 9.17
C PHE A 136 13.34 2.18 10.29
N THR A 137 12.81 1.87 11.47
CA THR A 137 12.86 2.80 12.62
C THR A 137 14.27 3.01 13.16
N ILE A 138 15.10 1.96 13.23
CA ILE A 138 16.52 2.07 13.60
C ILE A 138 17.30 2.88 12.54
N ALA A 139 17.03 2.67 11.25
CA ALA A 139 17.70 3.42 10.19
C ALA A 139 17.34 4.91 10.19
N ILE A 140 16.05 5.25 10.39
CA ILE A 140 15.59 6.65 10.42
C ILE A 140 16.16 7.38 11.64
N THR A 141 16.14 6.76 12.82
CA THR A 141 16.70 7.36 14.04
C THR A 141 18.23 7.50 13.96
N GLY A 142 18.93 6.53 13.38
CA GLY A 142 20.38 6.60 13.15
C GLY A 142 20.79 7.74 12.19
N ILE A 143 20.05 7.92 11.09
CA ILE A 143 20.32 9.01 10.13
C ILE A 143 20.07 10.39 10.77
N ALA A 144 19.00 10.54 11.57
CA ALA A 144 18.70 11.80 12.25
C ALA A 144 19.80 12.20 13.26
N VAL A 145 20.32 11.23 14.03
CA VAL A 145 21.41 11.47 14.99
C VAL A 145 22.71 11.80 14.27
N MET A 146 23.06 11.08 13.20
CA MET A 146 24.26 11.36 12.41
C MET A 146 24.23 12.75 11.78
N LEU A 147 23.12 13.13 11.13
CA LEU A 147 22.97 14.46 10.54
C LEU A 147 22.98 15.56 11.61
N GLY A 148 22.29 15.34 12.74
CA GLY A 148 22.29 16.29 13.87
C GLY A 148 23.69 16.51 14.46
N SER A 149 24.50 15.45 14.57
CA SER A 149 25.87 15.50 15.10
C SER A 149 26.81 16.28 14.19
N ILE A 150 26.72 16.08 12.88
CA ILE A 150 27.53 16.79 11.88
C ILE A 150 27.15 18.28 11.83
N PHE A 151 25.87 18.60 11.95
CA PHE A 151 25.39 19.99 11.96
C PHE A 151 25.75 20.73 13.25
N PHE A 152 25.84 20.04 14.39
CA PHE A 152 26.29 20.62 15.66
C PHE A 152 27.83 20.75 15.75
N GLN A 153 28.59 19.80 15.21
CA GLN A 153 30.06 19.95 15.12
C GLN A 153 30.45 21.14 14.24
N ARG A 154 29.74 21.38 13.13
CA ARG A 154 29.97 22.57 12.29
C ARG A 154 29.60 23.91 12.94
N LYS A 155 28.90 23.91 14.08
CA LYS A 155 28.53 25.13 14.83
C LYS A 155 29.42 25.39 16.04
N THR A 156 30.42 24.53 16.29
CA THR A 156 31.38 24.68 17.39
C THR A 156 32.81 24.80 16.86
N ASP A 157 33.05 25.80 16.00
CA ASP A 157 34.36 26.45 15.92
C ASP A 157 34.28 27.78 16.69
N PRO A 158 34.61 27.82 17.99
CA PRO A 158 34.82 29.07 18.67
C PRO A 158 36.24 29.56 18.39
N SER A 159 36.32 30.81 17.93
CA SER A 159 37.36 31.79 18.27
C SER A 159 38.81 31.47 17.90
N SER A 160 39.28 32.21 16.90
CA SER A 160 40.47 33.06 16.97
C SER A 160 41.04 33.24 18.39
N VAL A 161 42.21 32.65 18.66
CA VAL A 161 43.25 33.23 19.52
C VAL A 161 44.59 32.65 19.04
N GLN A 162 45.32 33.39 18.21
CA GLN A 162 46.61 34.01 18.55
C GLN A 162 47.18 34.74 17.33
#